data_AF-A0A1S1NKA5-F1
#
_entry.id   AF-A0A1S1NKA5-F1
#
_cell.length_a   1.000
_cell.length_b   1.000
_cell.length_c   1.000
_cell.angle_alpha   90.00
_cell.angle_beta   90.00
_cell.angle_gamma   90.00
#
_symmetry.space_group_name_H-M   'P 1'
#
loop_
_entity.id
_entity.type
_entity.pdbx_description
1 polymer ?
#
loop_
_entity_poly.entity_id
_entity_poly.type
_entity_poly.pdbx_seq_one_letter_code
_entity_poly.pdbx_strand_id
1 'polypeptide(L)'
;MYHAECLARYAMGMKTLRLDPELEQRLQRAAAVAGESLSEFIRRAAAERADTVLNTDGHEDFADVLGVIHGGGGRARRTGAAFTEVLADRSS
;
A
#
# COMPACT_ATOMS: atom_id res chain seq x y z
N MET A 1 23.45 32.67 -10.69
CA MET A 1 22.39 31.96 -9.94
C MET A 1 21.89 30.79 -10.79
N TYR A 2 22.74 29.77 -10.98
CA TYR A 2 22.46 28.54 -11.74
C TYR A 2 23.20 27.42 -11.01
N HIS A 3 22.60 26.75 -10.03
CA HIS A 3 23.22 25.56 -9.42
C HIS A 3 22.25 24.61 -8.69
N ALA A 4 21.03 25.03 -8.34
CA ALA A 4 20.11 24.16 -7.61
C ALA A 4 19.46 23.06 -8.50
N GLU A 5 19.09 23.39 -9.73
CA GLU A 5 18.38 22.45 -10.62
C GLU A 5 19.31 21.37 -11.23
N CYS A 6 20.60 21.68 -11.38
CA CYS A 6 21.57 20.74 -11.96
C CYS A 6 21.90 19.59 -10.99
N LEU A 7 21.92 19.86 -9.68
CA LEU A 7 22.23 18.88 -8.64
C LEU A 7 21.12 17.85 -8.44
N ALA A 8 19.86 18.24 -8.61
CA ALA A 8 18.72 17.31 -8.52
C ALA A 8 18.77 16.23 -9.63
N ARG A 9 19.20 16.59 -10.85
CA ARG A 9 19.43 15.63 -11.93
C ARG A 9 20.67 14.76 -11.71
N TYR A 10 21.70 15.31 -11.05
CA TYR A 10 22.96 14.60 -10.77
C TYR A 10 22.86 13.61 -9.59
N ALA A 11 21.82 13.72 -8.74
CA ALA A 11 21.56 12.80 -7.63
C ALA A 11 20.86 11.48 -8.07
N MET A 12 20.61 11.28 -9.36
CA MET A 12 20.15 9.99 -9.90
C MET A 12 21.33 9.01 -10.00
N GLY A 13 21.89 8.63 -8.86
CA GLY A 13 22.94 7.61 -8.81
C GLY A 13 22.40 6.29 -9.36
N MET A 14 23.10 5.69 -10.33
CA MET A 14 22.80 4.33 -10.76
C MET A 14 23.03 3.38 -9.59
N LYS A 15 22.01 2.56 -9.29
CA LYS A 15 22.08 1.53 -8.26
C LYS A 15 21.89 0.17 -8.92
N THR A 16 22.85 -0.73 -8.70
CA THR A 16 22.76 -2.12 -9.13
C THR A 16 22.24 -2.94 -7.97
N LEU A 17 21.17 -3.69 -8.20
CA LEU A 17 20.57 -4.60 -7.23
C LEU A 17 20.59 -6.00 -7.82
N ARG A 18 20.87 -7.01 -6.98
CA ARG A 18 20.74 -8.41 -7.37
C ARG A 18 19.33 -8.85 -7.05
N LEU A 19 18.60 -9.30 -8.07
CA LEU A 19 17.27 -9.85 -7.94
C LEU A 19 17.35 -11.36 -8.12
N ASP A 20 16.48 -12.07 -7.42
CA ASP A 20 16.21 -13.45 -7.74
C ASP A 20 15.67 -13.55 -9.19
N PRO A 21 16.08 -14.55 -9.99
CA PRO A 21 15.67 -14.65 -11.39
C PRO A 21 14.15 -14.72 -11.60
N GLU A 22 13.41 -15.33 -10.68
CA GLU A 22 11.94 -15.40 -10.76
C GLU A 22 11.33 -14.01 -10.55
N LEU A 23 11.84 -13.26 -9.57
CA LEU A 23 11.42 -11.90 -9.29
C LEU A 23 11.72 -10.98 -10.48
N GLU A 24 12.91 -11.10 -11.08
CA GLU A 24 13.27 -10.31 -12.26
C GLU A 24 12.30 -10.56 -13.42
N GLN A 25 11.96 -11.81 -13.73
CA GLN A 25 10.99 -12.13 -14.77
C GLN A 25 9.59 -11.59 -14.48
N ARG A 26 9.16 -11.60 -13.21
CA ARG A 26 7.88 -11.03 -12.81
C ARG A 26 7.85 -9.52 -12.99
N LEU A 27 8.93 -8.83 -12.59
CA LEU A 27 9.06 -7.38 -12.74
C LEU A 27 9.13 -6.97 -14.22
N GLN A 28 9.85 -7.71 -15.07
CA GLN A 28 9.90 -7.47 -16.51
C GLN A 28 8.51 -7.57 -17.15
N ARG A 29 7.74 -8.62 -16.81
CA ARG A 29 6.35 -8.76 -17.28
C ARG A 29 5.45 -7.65 -16.80
N ALA A 30 5.55 -7.27 -15.52
CA ALA A 30 4.75 -6.19 -14.96
C ALA A 30 5.06 -4.84 -15.62
N ALA A 31 6.34 -4.53 -15.86
CA ALA A 31 6.77 -3.34 -16.58
C ALA A 31 6.24 -3.31 -18.02
N ALA A 32 6.30 -4.45 -18.72
CA ALA A 32 5.76 -4.57 -20.08
C ALA A 32 4.23 -4.34 -20.12
N VAL A 33 3.48 -4.87 -19.15
CA VAL A 33 2.03 -4.62 -19.02
C VAL A 33 1.74 -3.15 -18.71
N ALA A 34 2.58 -2.51 -17.89
CA ALA A 34 2.46 -1.09 -17.57
C ALA A 34 2.92 -0.15 -18.71
N GLY A 35 3.59 -0.67 -19.75
CA GLY A 35 4.10 0.12 -20.87
C GLY A 35 5.30 1.00 -20.51
N GLU A 36 6.01 0.70 -19.42
CA GLU A 36 7.15 1.48 -18.93
C GLU A 36 8.43 0.65 -18.88
N SER A 37 9.59 1.31 -18.76
CA SER A 37 10.86 0.60 -18.60
C SER A 37 10.94 -0.09 -17.24
N LEU A 38 11.67 -1.21 -17.15
CA LEU A 38 11.87 -1.93 -15.89
C LEU A 38 12.39 -1.03 -14.76
N SER A 39 13.35 -0.14 -15.07
CA SER A 39 13.91 0.79 -14.10
C SER A 39 12.87 1.78 -13.58
N GLU A 40 12.01 2.30 -14.46
CA GLU A 40 10.94 3.22 -14.04
C GLU A 40 9.85 2.49 -13.25
N PHE A 41 9.48 1.28 -13.66
CA PHE A 41 8.58 0.42 -12.90
C PHE A 41 9.09 0.17 -11.47
N ILE A 42 10.37 -0.20 -11.34
CA ILE A 42 11.00 -0.44 -10.04
C ILE A 42 11.09 0.85 -9.23
N ARG A 43 11.48 1.97 -9.85
CA ARG A 43 11.57 3.28 -9.18
C ARG A 43 10.22 3.65 -8.57
N ARG A 44 9.15 3.56 -9.37
CA ARG A 44 7.80 3.90 -8.93
C ARG A 44 7.32 2.99 -7.80
N ALA A 45 7.47 1.68 -7.96
CA ALA A 45 7.11 0.71 -6.91
C ALA A 45 7.90 0.92 -5.61
N ALA A 46 9.19 1.27 -5.70
CA ALA A 46 10.02 1.57 -4.54
C ALA A 46 9.59 2.86 -3.84
N ALA A 47 9.26 3.92 -4.59
CA ALA A 47 8.75 5.17 -4.05
C ALA A 47 7.41 4.96 -3.33
N GLU A 48 6.43 4.34 -4.01
CA GLU A 48 5.11 4.03 -3.44
C GLU A 48 5.24 3.22 -2.13
N ARG A 49 6.14 2.22 -2.12
CA ARG A 49 6.38 1.41 -0.92
C ARG A 49 7.05 2.22 0.19
N ALA A 50 8.03 3.05 -0.13
CA ALA A 50 8.72 3.88 0.85
C ALA A 50 7.75 4.88 1.48
N ASP A 51 6.95 5.58 0.67
CA ASP A 51 5.93 6.52 1.12
C ASP A 51 4.92 5.81 2.02
N THR A 52 4.44 4.62 1.62
CA THR A 52 3.54 3.83 2.45
C THR A 52 4.16 3.52 3.82
N VAL A 53 5.40 3.05 3.86
CA VAL A 53 6.09 2.68 5.11
C VAL A 53 6.32 3.91 5.98
N LEU A 54 6.79 5.01 5.40
CA LEU A 54 7.12 6.24 6.13
C LEU A 54 5.87 6.98 6.64
N ASN A 55 4.75 6.89 5.89
CA ASN A 55 3.48 7.53 6.28
C ASN A 55 2.62 6.63 7.18
N THR A 56 2.89 5.32 7.27
CA THR A 56 2.17 4.42 8.20
C THR A 56 2.48 4.72 9.67
N ASP A 57 3.65 5.30 9.97
CA ASP A 57 4.00 5.77 11.32
C ASP A 57 3.26 7.07 11.71
N GLY A 58 2.58 7.71 10.76
CA GLY A 58 1.69 8.85 10.95
C GLY A 58 0.28 8.40 11.32
N HIS A 59 0.07 8.06 12.59
CA HIS A 59 -1.26 7.84 13.18
C HIS A 59 -2.24 9.05 13.07
N GLU A 60 -1.87 10.11 12.36
CA GLU A 60 -2.65 11.34 12.20
C GLU A 60 -3.66 11.27 11.03
N ASP A 61 -3.45 10.42 10.01
CA ASP A 61 -4.29 10.41 8.79
C ASP A 61 -5.63 9.65 8.93
N PHE A 62 -5.84 8.94 10.04
CA PHE A 62 -7.15 8.36 10.35
C PHE A 62 -8.06 9.31 11.13
N ALA A 63 -7.59 10.49 11.55
CA ALA A 63 -8.45 11.46 12.24
C ALA A 63 -9.64 11.91 11.36
N ASP A 64 -9.44 12.06 10.05
CA ASP A 64 -10.49 12.46 9.12
C ASP A 64 -11.44 11.31 8.74
N VAL A 65 -11.01 10.05 8.83
CA VAL A 65 -11.86 8.86 8.62
C VAL A 65 -12.60 8.45 9.89
N LEU A 66 -12.06 8.81 11.06
CA LEU A 66 -12.73 8.71 12.37
C LEU A 66 -13.71 9.89 12.61
N GLY A 67 -14.31 10.40 11.54
CA GLY A 67 -15.51 11.22 11.60
C GLY A 67 -16.66 10.43 12.23
N VAL A 68 -16.78 10.53 13.56
CA VAL A 68 -18.04 10.51 14.32
C VAL A 68 -19.08 9.49 13.82
N ILE A 69 -18.78 8.18 13.89
CA ILE A 69 -19.86 7.20 13.95
C ILE A 69 -20.33 7.15 15.41
N HIS A 70 -21.29 8.02 15.76
CA HIS A 70 -22.21 7.77 16.88
C HIS A 70 -23.15 6.62 16.50
N GLY A 71 -22.58 5.43 16.30
CA GLY A 71 -23.31 4.20 16.08
C GLY A 71 -23.66 3.61 17.42
N GLY A 72 -24.77 4.06 18.01
CA GLY A 72 -25.33 3.43 19.21
C GLY A 72 -25.34 1.91 19.04
N GLY A 73 -24.68 1.21 19.96
CA GLY A 73 -24.31 -0.21 19.91
C GLY A 73 -25.48 -1.21 19.96
N GLY A 74 -26.59 -0.92 19.26
CA GLY A 74 -27.76 -1.78 19.14
C GLY A 74 -27.74 -2.67 17.89
N ARG A 75 -27.23 -2.17 16.74
CA ARG A 75 -27.22 -2.96 15.49
C ARG A 75 -26.21 -4.11 15.51
N ALA A 76 -25.00 -3.88 16.03
CA ALA A 76 -23.97 -4.93 16.16
C ALA A 76 -24.39 -6.05 17.12
N ARG A 77 -25.15 -5.73 18.18
CA ARG A 77 -25.63 -6.72 19.16
C ARG A 77 -26.73 -7.62 18.57
N ARG A 78 -27.60 -7.06 17.74
CA ARG A 78 -28.70 -7.79 17.09
C ARG A 78 -28.22 -8.72 15.98
N THR A 79 -27.20 -8.32 15.21
CA THR A 79 -26.58 -9.20 14.19
C THR A 79 -25.76 -10.32 14.82
N GLY A 80 -25.06 -10.05 15.94
CA GLY A 80 -24.34 -11.07 16.69
C GLY A 80 -25.26 -12.17 17.23
N ALA A 81 -26.38 -11.79 17.84
CA ALA A 81 -27.36 -12.76 18.35
C ALA A 81 -27.95 -13.64 17.23
N ALA A 82 -28.35 -13.04 16.10
CA ALA A 82 -28.87 -13.79 14.96
C ALA A 82 -27.83 -14.75 14.34
N PHE A 83 -26.55 -14.33 14.32
CA PHE A 83 -25.46 -15.19 13.86
C PHE A 83 -25.21 -16.37 14.80
N THR A 84 -25.27 -16.15 16.12
CA THR A 84 -25.14 -17.22 17.11
C THR A 84 -26.30 -18.20 17.06
N GLU A 85 -27.53 -17.73 16.81
CA GLU A 85 -28.72 -18.58 16.67
C GLU A 85 -28.61 -19.53 15.46
N VAL A 86 -28.17 -19.04 14.31
CA VAL A 86 -27.92 -19.86 13.11
C VAL A 86 -26.81 -20.90 13.32
N LEU A 87 -25.81 -20.58 14.15
CA LEU A 87 -24.74 -21.53 14.49
C LEU A 87 -25.19 -22.62 15.48
N ALA A 88 -26.08 -22.29 16.41
CA ALA A 88 -26.63 -23.25 17.36
C ALA A 88 -27.59 -24.26 16.70
N ASP A 89 -28.32 -23.84 15.67
CA ASP A 89 -29.26 -24.69 14.92
C ASP A 89 -28.54 -25.70 13.99
N ARG A 90 -27.27 -25.45 13.66
CA ARG A 90 -26.44 -26.32 12.80
C ARG A 90 -25.60 -27.35 13.57
N SER A 91 -25.59 -27.31 14.90
CA SER A 91 -24.77 -28.18 15.75
C SER A 91 -25.56 -29.22 16.55
N SER A 92 -26.86 -29.42 16.25
CA SER A 92 -27.68 -30.53 16.75
C SER A 92 -27.82 -31.65 15.72
#